data_AF-A0A2I0XFD8-F1
#
_entry.id   AF-A0A2I0XFD8-F1
#
_cell.length_a   1.000
_cell.length_b   1.000
_cell.length_c   1.000
_cell.angle_alpha   90.00
_cell.angle_beta   90.00
_cell.angle_gamma   90.00
#
_symmetry.space_group_name_H-M   'P 1'
#
loop_
_entity.id
_entity.type
_entity.pdbx_description
1 polymer ?
#
loop_
_entity_poly.entity_id
_entity_poly.type
_entity_poly.pdbx_seq_one_letter_code
_entity_poly.pdbx_strand_id
1 'polypeptide(L)'
;MCSIWGYHATQHGGERLVVSINKYGQPIGHNKSLFVEFLGTITRNGKYAPIDIRSWDQMPKSLKKNMLEVVQEKFEITRGSDVWVLQSIGKKWRNSKADVKSRYYDPNMPTELQLCNVPKRILKDQWKNLISYRNSEESMIYYHNL
;
A
#
# COMPACT_ATOMS: atom_id res chain seq x y z
N MET A 1 -20.51 -1.83 -1.06
CA MET A 1 -19.12 -1.43 -0.73
C MET A 1 -18.33 -2.68 -0.40
N CYS A 2 -17.26 -3.00 -1.14
CA CYS A 2 -16.45 -4.18 -0.88
C CYS A 2 -15.64 -3.96 0.40
N SER A 3 -16.12 -4.52 1.51
CA SER A 3 -15.49 -4.48 2.81
C SER A 3 -14.12 -5.15 2.70
N ILE A 4 -13.03 -4.45 3.07
CA ILE A 4 -11.69 -5.07 3.23
C ILE A 4 -11.75 -6.25 4.21
N TRP A 5 -12.77 -6.22 5.06
CA TRP A 5 -13.14 -7.15 6.10
C TRP A 5 -13.66 -8.49 5.54
N GLY A 6 -12.79 -9.33 4.99
CA GLY A 6 -13.10 -10.77 4.97
C GLY A 6 -13.27 -11.28 6.40
N TYR A 7 -14.35 -12.04 6.67
CA TYR A 7 -14.79 -12.87 7.82
C TYR A 7 -14.43 -12.52 9.29
N HIS A 8 -13.48 -11.62 9.57
CA HIS A 8 -12.95 -11.31 10.90
C HIS A 8 -13.54 -10.03 11.52
N ALA A 9 -14.34 -9.25 10.80
CA ALA A 9 -15.02 -8.08 11.39
C ALA A 9 -16.12 -8.49 12.40
N THR A 10 -16.60 -9.73 12.34
CA THR A 10 -17.71 -10.22 13.16
C THR A 10 -17.29 -10.97 14.42
N GLN A 11 -15.99 -11.19 14.66
CA GLN A 11 -15.54 -11.94 15.84
C GLN A 11 -15.54 -11.10 17.14
N HIS A 12 -15.61 -9.76 17.04
CA HIS A 12 -15.51 -8.85 18.20
C HIS A 12 -16.66 -7.84 18.30
N GLY A 13 -17.81 -8.04 17.64
CA GLY A 13 -18.99 -7.20 17.87
C GLY A 13 -18.82 -5.68 17.69
N GLY A 14 -17.76 -5.22 17.00
CA GLY A 14 -17.40 -3.80 16.88
C GLY A 14 -16.31 -3.30 17.83
N GLU A 15 -15.78 -4.15 18.72
CA GLU A 15 -14.63 -3.81 19.57
C GLU A 15 -13.32 -3.76 18.77
N ARG A 16 -12.52 -2.73 19.06
CA ARG A 16 -11.19 -2.54 18.47
C ARG A 16 -10.17 -3.44 19.15
N LEU A 17 -9.25 -3.98 18.37
CA LEU A 17 -8.18 -4.83 18.89
C LEU A 17 -7.07 -3.99 19.52
N VAL A 18 -6.83 -4.17 20.82
CA VAL A 18 -5.77 -3.44 21.52
C VAL A 18 -4.39 -3.90 21.04
N VAL A 19 -3.54 -2.95 20.65
CA VAL A 19 -2.15 -3.20 20.27
C VAL A 19 -1.24 -2.42 21.20
N SER A 20 -0.52 -3.15 22.05
CA SER A 20 0.52 -2.57 22.90
C SER A 20 1.71 -2.14 22.07
N ILE A 21 2.33 -1.02 22.45
CA ILE A 21 3.46 -0.41 21.78
C ILE A 21 4.65 -0.33 22.74
N ASN A 22 5.86 -0.64 22.28
CA ASN A 22 7.08 -0.48 23.09
C ASN A 22 7.58 0.98 23.08
N LYS A 23 8.65 1.26 23.84
CA LYS A 23 9.25 2.61 23.92
C LYS A 23 9.76 3.18 22.57
N TYR A 24 9.87 2.35 21.54
CA TYR A 24 10.29 2.74 20.18
C TYR A 24 9.13 2.88 19.20
N GLY A 25 7.87 2.81 19.66
CA GLY A 25 6.71 2.90 18.80
C GLY A 25 6.34 1.59 18.09
N GLN A 26 7.03 0.49 18.38
CA GLN A 26 6.81 -0.79 17.70
C GLN A 26 5.71 -1.63 18.37
N PRO A 27 4.85 -2.32 17.61
CA PRO A 27 3.81 -3.17 18.14
C PRO A 27 4.40 -4.42 18.81
N ILE A 28 3.87 -4.74 19.99
CA ILE A 28 4.19 -5.91 20.80
C ILE A 28 2.91 -6.59 21.28
N GLY A 29 3.05 -7.77 21.89
CA GLY A 29 1.91 -8.53 22.41
C GLY A 29 1.17 -9.35 21.35
N HIS A 30 0.02 -9.91 21.75
CA HIS A 30 -0.71 -10.91 20.99
C HIS A 30 -1.19 -10.40 19.62
N ASN A 31 -1.69 -9.16 19.56
CA ASN A 31 -2.26 -8.58 18.34
C ASN A 31 -1.21 -7.99 17.37
N LYS A 32 0.08 -8.04 17.71
CA LYS A 32 1.19 -7.51 16.89
C LYS A 32 1.17 -8.05 15.45
N SER A 33 1.09 -9.37 15.29
CA SER A 33 1.22 -9.99 13.97
C SER A 33 0.05 -9.59 13.07
N LEU A 34 -1.17 -9.66 13.60
CA LEU A 34 -2.39 -9.24 12.92
C LEU A 34 -2.36 -7.75 12.56
N PHE A 35 -1.86 -6.89 13.44
CA PHE A 35 -1.65 -5.48 13.17
C PHE A 35 -0.71 -5.26 11.98
N VAL A 36 0.48 -5.87 12.01
CA VAL A 36 1.48 -5.73 10.95
C VAL A 36 1.01 -6.31 9.62
N GLU A 37 0.23 -7.39 9.64
CA GLU A 37 -0.41 -7.97 8.46
C GLU A 37 -1.45 -7.03 7.86
N PHE A 38 -2.30 -6.43 8.71
CA PHE A 38 -3.31 -5.48 8.29
C PHE A 38 -2.69 -4.25 7.61
N LEU A 39 -1.60 -3.70 8.15
CA LEU A 39 -0.85 -2.63 7.48
C LEU A 39 -0.42 -3.06 6.07
N GLY A 40 0.06 -4.30 5.92
CA GLY A 40 0.40 -4.88 4.62
C GLY A 40 -0.80 -4.95 3.67
N THR A 41 -1.98 -5.30 4.17
CA THR A 41 -3.21 -5.37 3.37
C THR A 41 -3.64 -4.00 2.83
N ILE A 42 -3.54 -2.95 3.64
CA ILE A 42 -3.77 -1.57 3.20
C ILE A 42 -2.80 -1.22 2.06
N THR A 43 -1.50 -1.51 2.25
CA THR A 43 -0.45 -1.09 1.31
C THR A 43 -0.55 -1.73 -0.07
N ARG A 44 -1.22 -2.89 -0.17
CA ARG A 44 -1.44 -3.62 -1.42
C ARG A 44 -2.72 -3.23 -2.14
N ASN A 45 -3.54 -2.36 -1.56
CA ASN A 45 -4.84 -1.96 -2.11
C ASN A 45 -4.76 -0.55 -2.68
N GLY A 46 -4.88 -0.43 -4.01
CA GLY A 46 -4.77 0.82 -4.75
C GLY A 46 -5.79 1.89 -4.32
N LYS A 47 -6.92 1.51 -3.71
CA LYS A 47 -7.89 2.46 -3.15
C LYS A 47 -7.29 3.28 -1.99
N TYR A 48 -6.46 2.65 -1.16
CA TYR A 48 -5.88 3.27 0.03
C TYR A 48 -4.46 3.77 -0.23
N ALA A 49 -3.68 2.97 -0.96
CA ALA A 49 -2.29 3.26 -1.26
C ALA A 49 -2.07 3.15 -2.79
N PRO A 50 -2.42 4.20 -3.55
CA PRO A 50 -2.23 4.25 -5.00
C PRO A 50 -0.79 3.92 -5.40
N ILE A 51 -0.63 3.09 -6.42
CA ILE A 51 0.70 2.61 -6.84
C ILE A 51 1.38 3.54 -7.86
N ASP A 52 0.60 4.39 -8.52
CA ASP A 52 1.03 5.35 -9.53
C ASP A 52 1.64 6.64 -8.94
N ILE A 53 1.50 6.86 -7.62
CA ILE A 53 2.25 7.89 -6.91
C ILE A 53 3.74 7.55 -6.97
N ARG A 54 4.60 8.50 -7.38
CA ARG A 54 6.02 8.21 -7.67
C ARG A 54 6.77 7.71 -6.45
N SER A 55 6.68 8.43 -5.34
CA SER A 55 7.41 8.17 -4.10
C SER A 55 6.55 8.40 -2.85
N TRP A 56 6.97 7.85 -1.71
CA TRP A 56 6.18 7.89 -0.47
C TRP A 56 6.05 9.31 0.10
N ASP A 57 7.06 10.16 -0.10
CA ASP A 57 7.01 11.58 0.24
C ASP A 57 5.92 12.32 -0.55
N GLN A 58 5.70 11.98 -1.82
CA GLN A 58 4.64 12.53 -2.68
C GLN A 58 3.24 11.98 -2.38
N MET A 59 3.12 10.93 -1.55
CA MET A 59 1.82 10.40 -1.15
C MET A 59 1.01 11.49 -0.40
N PRO A 60 -0.19 11.87 -0.92
CA PRO A 60 -1.01 12.92 -0.35
C PRO A 60 -1.24 12.76 1.15
N LYS A 61 -1.19 13.88 1.88
CA LYS A 61 -1.43 13.89 3.33
C LYS A 61 -2.82 13.34 3.69
N SER A 62 -3.83 13.61 2.85
CA SER A 62 -5.19 13.08 3.01
C SER A 62 -5.24 11.55 2.92
N LEU A 63 -4.49 10.93 2.01
CA LEU A 63 -4.42 9.47 1.91
C LEU A 63 -3.65 8.85 3.09
N LYS A 64 -2.56 9.49 3.53
CA LYS A 64 -1.86 9.09 4.78
C LYS A 64 -2.81 9.13 5.99
N LYS A 65 -3.61 10.18 6.10
CA LYS A 65 -4.63 10.31 7.15
C LYS A 65 -5.71 9.23 7.04
N ASN A 66 -6.24 8.99 5.83
CA ASN A 66 -7.24 7.95 5.60
C ASN A 66 -6.71 6.54 5.96
N MET A 67 -5.46 6.23 5.61
CA MET A 67 -4.83 4.98 6.00
C MET A 67 -4.71 4.83 7.53
N LEU A 68 -4.40 5.91 8.25
CA LEU A 68 -4.40 5.91 9.72
C LEU A 68 -5.81 5.70 10.30
N GLU A 69 -6.81 6.38 9.76
CA GLU A 69 -8.21 6.23 10.19
C GLU A 69 -8.68 4.78 10.03
N VAL A 70 -8.39 4.14 8.90
CA VAL A 70 -8.71 2.71 8.65
C VAL A 70 -7.98 1.77 9.62
N VAL A 71 -6.76 2.11 10.03
CA VAL A 71 -6.04 1.36 11.07
C VAL A 71 -6.72 1.53 12.43
N GLN A 72 -7.10 2.76 12.77
CA GLN A 72 -7.75 3.09 14.05
C GLN A 72 -9.20 2.59 14.14
N GLU A 73 -9.86 2.32 13.01
CA GLU A 73 -11.15 1.61 12.98
C GLU A 73 -11.02 0.16 13.47
N LYS A 74 -9.88 -0.49 13.21
CA LYS A 74 -9.64 -1.90 13.58
C LYS A 74 -8.93 -2.06 14.91
N PHE A 75 -8.00 -1.16 15.22
CA PHE A 75 -7.08 -1.31 16.33
C PHE A 75 -7.13 -0.12 17.28
N GLU A 76 -7.08 -0.44 18.57
CA GLU A 76 -6.79 0.56 19.59
C GLU A 76 -5.27 0.65 19.76
N ILE A 77 -4.71 1.78 19.34
CA ILE A 77 -3.28 2.07 19.38
C ILE A 77 -3.02 3.28 20.28
N THR A 78 -1.92 3.25 21.02
CA THR A 78 -1.54 4.37 21.91
C THR A 78 -1.36 5.66 21.12
N ARG A 79 -1.81 6.79 21.69
CA ARG A 79 -1.61 8.14 21.12
C ARG A 79 -0.12 8.39 20.85
N GLY A 80 0.20 8.89 19.66
CA GLY A 80 1.57 9.13 19.22
C GLY A 80 2.22 8.00 18.42
N SER A 81 1.53 6.87 18.24
CA SER A 81 2.01 5.76 17.38
C SER A 81 1.90 6.06 15.87
N ASP A 82 1.17 7.10 15.47
CA ASP A 82 0.90 7.47 14.07
C ASP A 82 2.16 7.59 13.22
N VAL A 83 3.24 8.16 13.77
CA VAL A 83 4.52 8.32 13.07
C VAL A 83 5.08 6.95 12.68
N TRP A 84 5.10 6.01 13.63
CA TRP A 84 5.59 4.66 13.38
C TRP A 84 4.70 3.92 12.38
N VAL A 85 3.37 4.05 12.51
CA VAL A 85 2.41 3.40 11.61
C VAL A 85 2.62 3.88 10.18
N LEU A 86 2.72 5.20 9.96
CA LEU A 86 2.99 5.76 8.63
C LEU A 86 4.36 5.35 8.07
N GLN A 87 5.40 5.28 8.90
CA GLN A 87 6.71 4.78 8.47
C GLN A 87 6.64 3.30 8.04
N SER A 88 5.93 2.48 8.81
CA SER A 88 5.73 1.06 8.52
C SER A 88 4.93 0.85 7.22
N ILE A 89 3.82 1.58 7.06
CA ILE A 89 3.04 1.61 5.82
C ILE A 89 3.91 2.04 4.65
N GLY A 90 4.66 3.15 4.78
CA GLY A 90 5.51 3.66 3.71
C GLY A 90 6.61 2.68 3.26
N LYS A 91 7.22 1.94 4.20
CA LYS A 91 8.17 0.86 3.87
C LYS A 91 7.47 -0.26 3.11
N LYS A 92 6.32 -0.74 3.62
CA LYS A 92 5.56 -1.83 3.00
C LYS A 92 5.02 -1.47 1.62
N TRP A 93 4.56 -0.23 1.43
CA TRP A 93 4.09 0.28 0.15
C TRP A 93 5.22 0.31 -0.89
N ARG A 94 6.43 0.78 -0.53
CA ARG A 94 7.59 0.74 -1.43
C ARG A 94 7.92 -0.68 -1.86
N ASN A 95 7.96 -1.62 -0.92
CA ASN A 95 8.21 -3.04 -1.21
C ASN A 95 7.11 -3.61 -2.11
N SER A 96 5.84 -3.37 -1.78
CA SER A 96 4.71 -3.81 -2.60
C SER A 96 4.78 -3.24 -4.02
N LYS A 97 5.19 -1.98 -4.18
CA LYS A 97 5.36 -1.35 -5.49
C LYS A 97 6.49 -2.00 -6.29
N ALA A 98 7.61 -2.31 -5.64
CA ALA A 98 8.71 -3.04 -6.26
C ALA A 98 8.29 -4.45 -6.68
N ASP A 99 7.58 -5.18 -5.80
CA ASP A 99 7.09 -6.53 -6.08
C ASP A 99 6.13 -6.56 -7.27
N VAL A 100 5.22 -5.59 -7.35
CA VAL A 100 4.29 -5.46 -8.48
C VAL A 100 5.05 -5.21 -9.77
N LYS A 101 6.00 -4.27 -9.78
CA LYS A 101 6.83 -4.01 -10.97
C LYS A 101 7.57 -5.28 -11.38
N SER A 102 8.24 -5.96 -10.46
CA SER A 102 9.01 -7.16 -10.77
C SER A 102 8.17 -8.33 -11.32
N ARG A 103 6.89 -8.42 -10.96
CA ARG A 103 6.02 -9.55 -11.35
C ARG A 103 5.19 -9.29 -12.59
N TYR A 104 4.82 -8.04 -12.85
CA TYR A 104 3.81 -7.70 -13.85
C TYR A 104 4.33 -6.80 -14.98
N TYR A 105 5.46 -6.13 -14.80
CA TYR A 105 6.07 -5.34 -15.85
C TYR A 105 7.06 -6.21 -16.65
N ASP A 106 6.90 -6.22 -17.97
CA ASP A 106 7.81 -6.89 -18.90
C ASP A 106 8.13 -5.94 -20.06
N PRO A 107 9.38 -5.45 -20.18
CA PRO A 107 9.76 -4.52 -21.25
C PRO A 107 9.64 -5.12 -22.66
N ASN A 108 9.61 -6.45 -22.79
CA ASN A 108 9.49 -7.12 -24.09
C ASN A 108 8.02 -7.34 -24.51
N MET A 109 7.06 -7.12 -23.60
CA MET A 109 5.66 -7.33 -23.88
C MET A 109 5.02 -6.08 -24.52
N PRO A 110 4.19 -6.20 -25.56
CA PRO A 110 3.44 -5.07 -26.10
C PRO A 110 2.64 -4.33 -25.03
N THR A 111 2.65 -3.00 -25.09
CA THR A 111 2.00 -2.14 -24.07
C THR A 111 0.51 -2.49 -23.90
N GLU A 112 -0.21 -2.79 -24.98
CA GLU A 112 -1.63 -3.15 -24.93
C GLU A 112 -1.89 -4.43 -24.12
N LEU A 113 -1.01 -5.43 -24.24
CA LEU A 113 -1.11 -6.68 -23.48
C LEU A 113 -0.76 -6.45 -22.00
N GLN A 114 0.28 -5.64 -21.73
CA GLN A 114 0.62 -5.25 -20.36
C GLN A 114 -0.53 -4.51 -19.66
N LEU A 115 -1.20 -3.60 -20.36
CA LEU A 115 -2.35 -2.84 -19.84
C LEU A 115 -3.56 -3.74 -19.52
N CYS A 116 -3.68 -4.89 -20.19
CA CYS A 116 -4.71 -5.90 -19.89
C CYS A 116 -4.38 -6.73 -18.63
N ASN A 117 -3.10 -6.88 -18.27
CA ASN A 117 -2.65 -7.66 -17.12
C ASN A 117 -2.69 -6.86 -15.80
N VAL A 118 -3.87 -6.35 -15.42
CA VAL A 118 -4.04 -5.52 -14.22
C VAL A 118 -3.98 -6.39 -12.94
N PRO A 119 -3.07 -6.12 -11.98
CA PRO A 119 -3.03 -6.88 -10.74
C PRO A 119 -4.30 -6.70 -9.90
N LYS A 120 -4.82 -7.78 -9.32
CA LYS A 120 -6.15 -7.86 -8.66
C LYS A 120 -6.50 -6.73 -7.68
N ARG A 121 -5.53 -6.16 -6.98
CA ARG A 121 -5.74 -5.13 -5.94
C ARG A 121 -5.36 -3.71 -6.37
N ILE A 122 -5.06 -3.52 -7.66
CA ILE A 122 -4.66 -2.24 -8.24
C ILE A 122 -5.79 -1.74 -9.14
N LEU A 123 -6.04 -0.44 -9.11
CA LEU A 123 -7.04 0.18 -9.99
C LEU A 123 -6.48 0.29 -11.41
N LYS A 124 -7.33 0.06 -12.41
CA LYS A 124 -6.94 0.04 -13.83
C LYS A 124 -6.22 1.34 -14.26
N ASP A 125 -6.73 2.49 -13.84
CA ASP A 125 -6.11 3.78 -14.17
C ASP A 125 -4.73 3.96 -13.53
N GLN A 126 -4.56 3.48 -12.29
CA GLN A 126 -3.25 3.51 -11.62
C GLN A 126 -2.26 2.59 -12.34
N TRP A 127 -2.70 1.41 -12.79
CA TRP A 127 -1.86 0.52 -13.58
C TRP A 127 -1.45 1.17 -14.91
N LYS A 128 -2.41 1.76 -15.62
CA LYS A 128 -2.16 2.50 -16.86
C LYS A 128 -1.15 3.63 -16.65
N ASN A 129 -1.33 4.45 -15.63
CA ASN A 129 -0.42 5.55 -15.31
C ASN A 129 1.00 5.05 -15.03
N LEU A 130 1.14 3.94 -14.29
CA LEU A 130 2.42 3.34 -13.97
C LEU A 130 3.16 2.85 -15.22
N ILE A 131 2.48 2.16 -16.13
CA ILE A 131 3.06 1.66 -17.39
C ILE A 131 3.45 2.82 -18.31
N SER A 132 2.57 3.80 -18.50
CA SER A 132 2.86 4.97 -19.33
C SER A 132 4.09 5.74 -18.83
N TYR A 133 4.22 5.91 -17.51
CA TYR A 133 5.38 6.56 -16.89
C TYR A 133 6.67 5.76 -17.11
N ARG A 134 6.60 4.43 -16.98
CA ARG A 134 7.80 3.59 -17.15
C ARG A 134 8.31 3.60 -18.59
N ASN A 135 7.40 3.53 -19.56
CA ASN A 135 7.76 3.55 -20.97
C ASN A 135 8.34 4.92 -21.40
N SER A 136 7.90 6.02 -20.77
CA SER A 136 8.49 7.34 -21.03
C SER A 136 9.88 7.50 -20.41
N GLU A 137 10.15 6.93 -19.23
CA GLU A 137 11.51 6.86 -18.65
C GLU A 137 12.47 6.08 -19.55
N GLU A 138 12.06 4.91 -20.05
CA GLU A 138 12.89 4.08 -20.94
C GLU A 138 13.16 4.76 -22.28
N SER A 139 12.15 5.45 -22.84
CA SER A 139 12.33 6.28 -24.03
C SER A 139 13.38 7.37 -23.80
N MET A 140 13.37 8.05 -22.65
CA MET A 140 14.36 9.09 -22.34
C MET A 140 15.78 8.55 -22.13
N ILE A 141 15.93 7.37 -21.52
CA ILE A 141 17.24 6.71 -21.38
C ILE A 141 17.83 6.36 -22.75
N TYR A 142 17.00 5.92 -23.70
CA TYR A 142 17.45 5.63 -25.06
C TYR A 142 17.97 6.88 -25.78
N TYR A 143 17.25 8.01 -25.70
CA TYR A 143 17.70 9.27 -26.33
C TYR A 143 18.95 9.89 -25.71
N HIS A 144 19.22 9.65 -24.43
CA HIS A 144 20.37 10.25 -23.76
C HIS A 144 21.70 9.49 -24.00
N ASN A 145 21.64 8.27 -24.55
CA ASN A 145 22.80 7.42 -24.86
C ASN A 145 23.11 7.34 -26.37
N LEU A 146 22.47 8.19 -27.19
CA LEU A 146 22.79 8.43 -28.61
C LEU A 146 23.60 9.72 -28.75
#